data_AF-A0A0D6AA39-F1
#
_entry.id   AF-A0A0D6AA39-F1
#
_cell.length_a   1.000
_cell.length_b   1.000
_cell.length_c   1.000
_cell.angle_alpha   90.00
_cell.angle_beta   90.00
_cell.angle_gamma   90.00
#
_symmetry.space_group_name_H-M   'P 1'
#
loop_
_entity.id
_entity.type
_entity.pdbx_description
1 polymer ?
#
loop_
_entity_poly.entity_id
_entity_poly.type
_entity_poly.pdbx_seq_one_letter_code
_entity_poly.pdbx_strand_id
1 'polypeptide(L)'
;MDVKSLKSLGINTNLELLKFTVNSQKQQELALKIGVNHKNILKWIVLADLSRLESVGSEYCGLILHSGILSTAQLSQITASQLHRQVLRLQVATLRRKDLCPSLSLVQTWIKEAKIMS
;
A
#
# COMPACT_ATOMS: atom_id res chain seq x y z
N MET A 1 -1.26 11.86 -2.10
CA MET A 1 -1.45 11.42 -3.50
C MET A 1 -2.10 12.58 -4.21
N ASP A 2 -1.54 13.05 -5.33
CA ASP A 2 -2.13 14.17 -6.07
C ASP A 2 -3.25 13.68 -6.99
N VAL A 3 -4.44 13.57 -6.42
CA VAL A 3 -5.62 13.03 -7.11
C VAL A 3 -6.04 13.91 -8.29
N LYS A 4 -5.82 15.22 -8.22
CA LYS A 4 -6.20 16.14 -9.31
C LYS A 4 -5.34 15.91 -10.55
N SER A 5 -4.02 15.82 -10.35
CA SER A 5 -3.07 15.56 -11.43
C SER A 5 -3.25 14.15 -12.05
N LEU A 6 -3.60 13.15 -11.24
CA LEU A 6 -3.93 11.81 -11.75
C LEU A 6 -5.19 11.84 -12.62
N LYS A 7 -6.25 12.50 -12.15
CA LYS A 7 -7.50 12.65 -12.90
C LYS A 7 -7.31 13.41 -14.21
N SER A 8 -6.48 14.46 -14.25
CA SER A 8 -6.18 15.17 -15.50
C SER A 8 -5.44 14.32 -16.53
N LEU A 9 -4.79 13.25 -16.10
CA LEU A 9 -4.14 12.26 -16.97
C LEU A 9 -5.06 11.07 -17.32
N GLY A 10 -6.35 11.13 -16.95
CA GLY A 10 -7.32 10.07 -17.17
C GLY A 10 -7.24 8.89 -16.18
N ILE A 11 -6.47 9.03 -15.09
CA ILE A 11 -6.35 8.00 -14.05
C ILE A 11 -7.34 8.35 -12.92
N ASN A 12 -8.49 7.68 -12.91
CA ASN A 12 -9.60 7.93 -12.00
C ASN A 12 -9.67 6.90 -10.85
N THR A 13 -9.09 5.72 -11.04
CA THR A 13 -9.15 4.60 -10.09
C THR A 13 -7.77 4.07 -9.73
N ASN A 14 -7.68 3.38 -8.59
CA ASN A 14 -6.46 2.68 -8.18
C ASN A 14 -6.05 1.61 -9.20
N LEU A 15 -7.03 0.92 -9.80
CA LEU A 15 -6.76 -0.08 -10.83
C LEU A 15 -6.15 0.54 -12.11
N GLU A 16 -6.65 1.70 -12.54
CA GLU A 16 -6.07 2.44 -13.67
C GLU A 16 -4.66 2.92 -13.36
N LEU A 17 -4.40 3.38 -12.14
CA LEU A 17 -3.04 3.75 -11.72
C LEU A 17 -2.09 2.56 -11.86
N LEU A 18 -2.46 1.39 -11.31
CA LEU A 18 -1.66 0.17 -11.39
C LEU A 18 -1.40 -0.26 -12.83
N LYS A 19 -2.43 -0.20 -13.70
CA LYS A 19 -2.31 -0.48 -15.14
C LYS A 19 -1.41 0.52 -15.87
N PHE A 20 -1.43 1.79 -15.48
CA PHE A 20 -0.56 2.80 -16.07
C PHE A 20 0.91 2.58 -15.68
N THR A 21 1.17 2.07 -14.47
CA THR A 21 2.50 1.99 -13.86
C THR A 21 3.14 0.59 -13.88
N VAL A 22 2.83 -0.22 -14.91
CA VAL A 22 3.26 -1.63 -15.03
C VAL A 22 4.77 -1.87 -14.99
N ASN A 23 5.59 -0.87 -15.30
CA ASN A 23 7.05 -0.99 -15.29
C ASN A 23 7.72 0.32 -14.83
N SER A 24 9.03 0.23 -14.53
CA SER A 24 9.82 1.37 -14.03
C SER A 24 9.82 2.57 -14.97
N GLN A 25 9.82 2.35 -16.29
CA GLN A 25 9.80 3.44 -17.27
C GLN A 25 8.49 4.24 -17.19
N LYS A 26 7.34 3.54 -17.15
CA LYS A 26 6.03 4.18 -17.00
C LYS A 26 5.85 4.90 -15.66
N GLN A 27 6.44 4.35 -14.61
CA GLN A 27 6.45 5.00 -13.29
C GLN A 27 7.27 6.30 -13.31
N GLN A 28 8.40 6.34 -14.02
CA GLN A 28 9.19 7.56 -14.22
C GLN A 28 8.48 8.56 -15.13
N GLU A 29 7.85 8.10 -16.20
CA GLU A 29 7.03 8.94 -17.10
C GLU A 29 5.91 9.64 -16.32
N LEU A 30 5.21 8.91 -15.44
CA LEU A 30 4.19 9.48 -14.58
C LEU A 30 4.75 10.52 -13.59
N ALA A 31 5.90 10.22 -12.99
CA ALA A 31 6.60 11.13 -12.08
C ALA A 31 6.93 12.47 -12.76
N LEU A 32 7.46 12.42 -13.99
CA LEU A 32 7.77 13.60 -14.79
C LEU A 32 6.53 14.39 -15.18
N LYS A 33 5.46 13.70 -15.64
CA LYS A 33 4.20 14.33 -16.04
C LYS A 33 3.52 15.09 -14.89
N ILE A 34 3.57 14.53 -13.68
CA ILE A 34 2.97 15.14 -12.49
C ILE A 34 3.93 16.14 -11.81
N GLY A 35 5.24 16.06 -12.07
CA GLY A 35 6.25 16.90 -11.43
C GLY A 35 6.56 16.47 -9.99
N VAL A 36 6.50 15.18 -9.69
CA VAL A 36 6.78 14.62 -8.34
C VAL A 36 7.97 13.67 -8.36
N ASN A 37 8.60 13.49 -7.19
CA ASN A 37 9.68 12.50 -7.05
C ASN A 37 9.17 11.08 -7.37
N HIS A 38 9.98 10.28 -8.08
CA HIS A 38 9.66 8.88 -8.39
C HIS A 38 9.31 8.04 -7.16
N LYS A 39 9.93 8.30 -5.99
CA LYS A 39 9.58 7.64 -4.72
C LYS A 39 8.13 7.88 -4.30
N ASN A 40 7.56 9.05 -4.62
CA ASN A 40 6.14 9.33 -4.35
C ASN A 40 5.24 8.48 -5.23
N ILE A 41 5.60 8.29 -6.50
CA ILE A 41 4.87 7.40 -7.41
C ILE A 41 4.90 5.96 -6.90
N LEU A 42 6.07 5.45 -6.50
CA LEU A 42 6.18 4.11 -5.90
C LEU A 42 5.28 3.96 -4.68
N LYS A 43 5.29 4.96 -3.77
CA LYS A 43 4.40 4.98 -2.61
C LYS A 43 2.93 4.94 -3.01
N TRP A 44 2.52 5.69 -4.04
CA TRP A 44 1.12 5.71 -4.49
C TRP A 44 0.69 4.38 -5.10
N ILE A 45 1.58 3.72 -5.86
CA ILE A 45 1.35 2.39 -6.43
C ILE A 45 1.16 1.37 -5.32
N VAL A 46 2.02 1.37 -4.31
CA VAL A 46 1.91 0.45 -3.17
C VAL A 46 0.59 0.66 -2.43
N LEU A 47 0.22 1.92 -2.15
CA LEU A 47 -1.04 2.24 -1.49
C LEU A 47 -2.25 1.79 -2.33
N ALA A 48 -2.20 2.01 -3.65
CA ALA A 48 -3.23 1.58 -4.57
C ALA A 48 -3.36 0.06 -4.60
N ASP A 49 -2.25 -0.69 -4.65
CA ASP A 49 -2.26 -2.15 -4.63
C ASP A 49 -2.81 -2.70 -3.30
N LEU A 50 -2.30 -2.23 -2.17
CA LEU A 50 -2.74 -2.67 -0.84
C LEU A 50 -4.22 -2.32 -0.56
N SER A 51 -4.69 -1.18 -1.06
CA SER A 51 -6.10 -0.76 -0.87
C SER A 51 -7.13 -1.63 -1.58
N ARG A 52 -6.70 -2.55 -2.46
CA ARG A 52 -7.58 -3.53 -3.12
C ARG A 52 -8.10 -4.58 -2.14
N LEU A 53 -7.42 -4.78 -1.01
CA LEU A 53 -7.85 -5.68 0.05
C LEU A 53 -8.93 -4.98 0.88
N GLU A 54 -10.15 -5.52 0.87
CA GLU A 54 -11.33 -4.88 1.46
C GLU A 54 -11.12 -4.61 2.96
N SER A 55 -10.56 -5.56 3.70
CA SER A 55 -10.32 -5.42 5.13
C SER A 55 -9.10 -4.55 5.48
N VAL A 56 -8.27 -4.17 4.48
CA VAL A 56 -7.20 -3.19 4.64
C VAL A 56 -7.73 -1.79 4.36
N GLY A 57 -8.43 -1.61 3.24
CA GLY A 57 -8.97 -0.33 2.79
C GLY A 57 -7.95 0.82 2.80
N SER A 58 -8.44 2.03 2.97
CA SER A 58 -7.61 3.24 3.12
C SER A 58 -7.02 3.40 4.51
N GLU A 59 -7.60 2.74 5.52
CA GLU A 59 -7.20 2.85 6.93
C GLU A 59 -5.85 2.21 7.19
N TYR A 60 -5.63 0.99 6.66
CA TYR A 60 -4.46 0.20 7.00
C TYR A 60 -3.40 0.13 5.88
N CYS A 61 -3.71 0.54 4.65
CA CYS A 61 -2.74 0.48 3.55
C CYS A 61 -1.47 1.31 3.86
N GLY A 62 -1.65 2.47 4.50
CA GLY A 62 -0.54 3.27 5.01
C GLY A 62 0.26 2.54 6.08
N LEU A 63 -0.41 1.89 7.03
CA LEU A 63 0.25 1.17 8.11
C LEU A 63 1.11 0.01 7.58
N ILE A 64 0.55 -0.78 6.65
CA ILE A 64 1.22 -1.91 6.00
C ILE A 64 2.40 -1.45 5.14
N LEU A 65 2.23 -0.36 4.37
CA LEU A 65 3.33 0.26 3.62
C LEU A 65 4.50 0.60 4.55
N HIS A 66 4.23 1.34 5.63
CA HIS A 66 5.29 1.81 6.52
C HIS A 66 5.82 0.71 7.45
N SER A 67 5.17 -0.46 7.53
CA SER A 67 5.73 -1.64 8.18
C SER A 67 6.72 -2.40 7.26
N GLY A 68 6.86 -1.98 6.00
CA GLY A 68 7.85 -2.51 5.05
C GLY A 68 7.29 -3.43 3.97
N ILE A 69 5.96 -3.50 3.82
CA ILE A 69 5.30 -4.31 2.79
C ILE A 69 4.94 -3.43 1.59
N LEU A 70 5.44 -3.79 0.41
CA LEU A 70 5.39 -2.96 -0.79
C LEU A 70 4.43 -3.50 -1.86
N SER A 71 3.73 -4.60 -1.61
CA SER A 71 2.69 -5.12 -2.51
C SER A 71 1.80 -6.15 -1.82
N THR A 72 0.64 -6.42 -2.42
CA THR A 72 -0.24 -7.55 -2.04
C THR A 72 0.45 -8.89 -2.23
N ALA A 73 1.29 -9.05 -3.27
CA ALA A 73 2.09 -10.25 -3.47
C ALA A 73 3.14 -10.48 -2.36
N GLN A 74 3.79 -9.42 -1.86
CA GLN A 74 4.69 -9.56 -0.71
C GLN A 74 3.90 -9.87 0.57
N LEU A 75 2.72 -9.26 0.73
CA LEU A 75 1.82 -9.52 1.85
C LEU A 75 1.32 -10.97 1.89
N SER A 76 1.09 -11.61 0.74
CA SER A 76 0.61 -12.99 0.67
C SER A 76 1.66 -14.02 1.13
N GLN A 77 2.94 -13.64 1.12
CA GLN A 77 4.07 -14.51 1.45
C GLN A 77 4.53 -14.42 2.91
N ILE A 78 4.15 -13.36 3.65
CA ILE A 78 4.55 -13.18 5.04
C ILE A 78 3.58 -13.87 6.02
N THR A 79 4.06 -14.25 7.20
CA THR A 79 3.19 -14.76 8.27
C THR A 79 2.54 -13.63 9.06
N ALA A 80 1.33 -13.89 9.59
CA ALA A 80 0.60 -12.90 10.39
C ALA A 80 1.38 -12.45 11.64
N SER A 81 2.12 -13.37 12.26
CA SER A 81 2.92 -13.03 13.44
C SER A 81 4.08 -12.09 13.12
N GLN A 82 4.73 -12.27 11.96
CA GLN A 82 5.80 -11.38 11.50
C GLN A 82 5.25 -9.98 11.20
N LEU A 83 4.15 -9.89 10.44
CA LEU A 83 3.55 -8.60 10.10
C LEU A 83 3.03 -7.87 11.34
N HIS A 84 2.32 -8.57 12.24
CA HIS A 84 1.84 -7.99 13.48
C HIS A 84 2.98 -7.41 14.34
N ARG A 85 4.13 -8.10 14.42
CA ARG A 85 5.32 -7.54 15.11
C ARG A 85 5.86 -6.28 14.44
N GLN A 86 5.92 -6.25 13.11
CA GLN A 86 6.38 -5.07 12.36
C GLN A 86 5.46 -3.87 12.59
N VAL A 87 4.14 -4.10 12.50
CA VAL A 87 3.11 -3.08 12.73
C VAL A 87 3.13 -2.58 14.18
N LEU A 88 3.23 -3.48 15.17
CA LEU A 88 3.34 -3.10 16.58
C LEU A 88 4.57 -2.23 16.84
N ARG A 89 5.72 -2.61 16.28
CA ARG A 89 6.96 -1.83 16.39
C ARG A 89 6.76 -0.43 15.81
N LEU A 90 6.14 -0.31 14.63
CA LEU A 90 5.83 0.96 14.00
C LEU A 90 4.88 1.82 14.87
N GLN A 91 3.81 1.23 15.39
CA GLN A 91 2.83 1.92 16.22
C GLN A 91 3.43 2.45 17.52
N VAL A 92 4.30 1.67 18.17
CA VAL A 92 4.94 2.07 19.43
C VAL A 92 6.06 3.08 19.18
N ALA A 93 6.99 2.79 18.26
CA ALA A 93 8.20 3.59 18.08
C ALA A 93 7.93 4.89 17.34
N THR A 94 7.02 4.90 16.36
CA THR A 94 6.80 6.05 15.48
C THR A 94 5.54 6.82 15.87
N LEU A 95 4.44 6.12 16.17
CA LEU A 95 3.13 6.75 16.38
C LEU A 95 2.77 6.94 17.86
N ARG A 96 3.49 6.27 18.78
CA ARG A 96 3.21 6.25 20.23
C ARG A 96 1.77 5.82 20.56
N ARG A 97 1.18 4.95 19.74
CA ARG A 97 -0.24 4.50 19.84
C ARG A 97 -0.35 2.98 19.79
N LYS A 98 0.09 2.32 20.85
CA LYS A 98 0.01 0.84 20.97
C LYS A 98 -1.43 0.33 20.91
N ASP A 99 -2.37 1.12 21.42
CA ASP A 99 -3.82 0.88 21.42
C ASP A 99 -4.41 0.72 20.03
N LEU A 100 -3.79 1.31 19.00
CA LEU A 100 -4.24 1.27 17.61
C LEU A 100 -3.57 0.16 16.80
N CYS A 101 -2.89 -0.79 17.45
CA CYS A 101 -2.34 -1.94 16.75
C CYS A 101 -3.49 -2.87 16.32
N PRO A 102 -3.61 -3.22 15.03
CA PRO A 102 -4.60 -4.17 14.56
C PRO A 102 -4.42 -5.52 15.26
N SER A 103 -5.53 -6.20 15.53
CA SER A 103 -5.49 -7.53 16.14
C SER A 103 -4.82 -8.55 15.20
N LEU A 104 -4.24 -9.61 15.79
CA LEU A 104 -3.63 -10.67 15.00
C LEU A 104 -4.64 -11.31 14.01
N SER A 105 -5.90 -11.43 14.41
CA SER A 105 -6.97 -11.97 13.56
C SER A 105 -7.22 -11.08 12.35
N LEU A 106 -7.22 -9.76 12.51
CA LEU A 106 -7.36 -8.83 11.38
C LEU A 106 -6.16 -8.95 10.43
N VAL A 107 -4.94 -9.03 10.97
CA VAL A 107 -3.72 -9.24 10.18
C VAL A 107 -3.76 -10.57 9.41
N GLN A 108 -4.33 -11.62 9.99
CA GLN A 108 -4.54 -12.89 9.29
C GLN A 108 -5.52 -12.75 8.12
N THR A 109 -6.59 -11.96 8.27
CA THR A 109 -7.52 -11.64 7.19
C THR A 109 -6.82 -10.95 6.03
N TRP A 110 -5.97 -9.95 6.30
CA TRP A 110 -5.19 -9.26 5.26
C TRP A 110 -4.34 -10.22 4.44
N ILE A 111 -3.67 -11.16 5.10
CA ILE A 111 -2.83 -12.16 4.42
C ILE A 111 -3.69 -13.14 3.60
N LYS A 112 -4.85 -13.53 4.10
CA LYS A 112 -5.78 -14.39 3.36
C LYS A 112 -6.29 -13.70 2.10
N GLU A 113 -6.74 -12.45 2.21
CA GLU A 113 -7.19 -11.67 1.04
C GLU A 113 -6.03 -11.45 0.04
N ALA A 114 -4.83 -11.16 0.54
CA ALA A 114 -3.65 -10.99 -0.30
C ALA A 114 -3.34 -12.24 -1.13
N LYS A 115 -3.52 -13.45 -0.56
CA LYS A 115 -3.37 -14.72 -1.28
C LYS A 115 -4.43 -14.99 -2.33
N ILE A 116 -5.62 -14.41 -2.19
CA ILE A 116 -6.70 -14.52 -3.19
C ILE A 116 -6.44 -13.56 -4.36
N MET A 117 -5.78 -12.43 -4.08
CA MET A 117 -5.48 -11.37 -5.05
C MET A 117 -4.21 -11.62 -5.89
N SER A 118 -3.31 -12.49 -5.41
CA SER A 118 -2.03 -12.85 -6.03
C SER A 118 -2.16 -13.95 -7.07
#